data_AF-A0A818KP38-F1
#
_entry.id   AF-A0A818KP38-F1
#
_cell.length_a   1.000
_cell.length_b   1.000
_cell.length_c   1.000
_cell.angle_alpha   90.00
_cell.angle_beta   90.00
_cell.angle_gamma   90.00
#
_symmetry.space_group_name_H-M   'P 1'
#
loop_
_entity.id
_entity.type
_entity.pdbx_description
1 polymer ?
#
loop_
_entity_poly.entity_id
_entity_poly.type
_entity_poly.pdbx_seq_one_letter_code
_entity_poly.pdbx_strand_id
1 'polypeptide(L)'
;MLVPKLHSLIICPGEYIDSLNQLLTQILGLSKLKYCKIAYESQASQNMFPCYLTKHDDCSPMEYLSFNGRFPFESLNNLLSCRPRLHHLSINSLVKCVREELRDVSPIELKYLKCVSLNIDCIQFDKFEKILKTFFHSVEILNITTCYREEYSNAKKWKELILFHMPYLHIFDINYRDSI
;
A
#
# COMPACT_ATOMS: atom_id res chain seq x y z
N MET A 1 -18.34 -16.09 9.15
CA MET A 1 -19.44 -15.15 9.48
C MET A 1 -19.66 -14.22 8.29
N LEU A 2 -20.82 -14.26 7.64
CA LEU A 2 -21.21 -13.27 6.63
C LEU A 2 -21.83 -12.08 7.36
N VAL A 3 -21.19 -10.91 7.30
CA VAL A 3 -21.74 -9.64 7.83
C VAL A 3 -22.22 -8.81 6.63
N PRO A 4 -23.45 -9.01 6.13
CA PRO A 4 -23.89 -8.60 4.78
C PRO A 4 -24.08 -7.08 4.58
N LYS A 5 -23.67 -6.22 5.52
CA LYS A 5 -23.84 -4.76 5.48
C LYS A 5 -22.62 -3.97 5.99
N LEU A 6 -21.48 -4.63 6.22
CA LEU A 6 -20.32 -3.94 6.77
C LEU A 6 -19.63 -3.09 5.69
N HIS A 7 -19.82 -1.77 5.75
CA HIS A 7 -19.22 -0.81 4.81
C HIS A 7 -17.93 -0.19 5.35
N SER A 8 -17.77 -0.19 6.67
CA SER A 8 -16.59 0.32 7.36
C SER A 8 -16.15 -0.68 8.40
N LEU A 9 -14.84 -0.91 8.50
CA LEU A 9 -14.23 -1.79 9.49
C LEU A 9 -12.94 -1.16 9.99
N ILE A 10 -12.85 -1.05 11.31
CA ILE A 10 -11.62 -0.65 12.01
C ILE A 10 -11.26 -1.80 12.94
N ILE A 11 -10.08 -2.37 12.77
CA ILE A 11 -9.56 -3.44 13.61
C ILE A 11 -8.27 -2.96 14.25
N CYS A 12 -8.25 -2.98 15.58
CA CYS A 12 -7.10 -2.68 16.42
C CYS A 12 -6.97 -3.82 17.44
N PRO A 13 -6.32 -4.93 17.07
CA PRO A 13 -6.08 -6.04 17.96
C PRO A 13 -5.15 -5.55 19.08
N GLY A 14 -5.53 -5.80 20.33
CA GLY A 14 -4.69 -5.50 21.50
C GLY A 14 -3.59 -6.54 21.74
N GLU A 15 -3.60 -7.64 20.97
CA GLU A 15 -2.68 -8.77 21.12
C GLU A 15 -2.20 -9.26 19.74
N TYR A 16 -1.18 -10.10 19.75
CA TYR A 16 -0.62 -10.71 18.54
C TYR A 16 -1.66 -11.54 17.78
N ILE A 17 -1.69 -11.40 16.45
CA ILE A 17 -2.57 -12.20 15.59
C ILE A 17 -1.74 -13.32 14.93
N ASP A 18 -1.88 -14.54 15.44
CA ASP A 18 -1.22 -15.74 14.90
C ASP A 18 -1.54 -16.01 13.41
N SER A 19 -2.72 -15.61 12.95
CA SER A 19 -3.21 -15.84 11.59
C SER A 19 -3.61 -14.54 10.89
N LEU A 20 -2.77 -13.50 11.02
CA LEU A 20 -2.99 -12.19 10.40
C LEU A 20 -3.36 -12.30 8.92
N ASN A 21 -2.68 -13.19 8.21
CA ASN A 21 -2.92 -13.48 6.79
C ASN A 21 -4.36 -13.93 6.50
N GLN A 22 -4.87 -14.88 7.28
CA GLN A 22 -6.24 -15.38 7.10
C GLN A 22 -7.26 -14.29 7.42
N LEU A 23 -7.03 -13.54 8.51
CA LEU A 23 -7.87 -12.42 8.90
C LEU A 23 -7.93 -11.37 7.78
N LEU A 24 -6.78 -10.98 7.24
CA LEU A 24 -6.68 -10.03 6.14
C LEU A 24 -7.40 -10.53 4.89
N THR A 25 -7.16 -11.78 4.46
CA THR A 25 -7.87 -12.35 3.30
C THR A 25 -9.39 -12.30 3.50
N GLN A 26 -9.88 -12.62 4.69
CA GLN A 26 -11.32 -12.56 4.99
C GLN A 26 -11.86 -11.13 4.95
N ILE A 27 -11.19 -10.18 5.58
CA ILE A 27 -11.59 -8.76 5.61
C ILE A 27 -11.60 -8.19 4.18
N LEU A 28 -10.52 -8.46 3.45
CA LEU A 28 -10.26 -7.90 2.14
C LEU A 28 -11.15 -8.51 1.05
N GLY A 29 -11.75 -9.68 1.32
CA GLY A 29 -12.80 -10.32 0.50
C GLY A 29 -14.23 -9.93 0.87
N LEU A 30 -14.43 -8.99 1.82
CA LEU A 30 -15.77 -8.50 2.13
C LEU A 30 -16.32 -7.64 0.99
N SER A 31 -17.26 -8.20 0.23
CA SER A 31 -17.81 -7.63 -1.01
C SER A 31 -18.57 -6.30 -0.90
N LYS A 32 -18.79 -5.78 0.31
CA LYS A 32 -19.42 -4.48 0.56
C LYS A 32 -18.55 -3.51 1.35
N LEU A 33 -17.34 -3.93 1.73
CA LEU A 33 -16.45 -3.13 2.56
C LEU A 33 -15.82 -2.03 1.70
N LYS A 34 -16.17 -0.77 2.02
CA LYS A 34 -15.66 0.43 1.36
C LYS A 34 -14.49 1.05 2.11
N TYR A 35 -14.54 1.01 3.45
CA TYR A 35 -13.55 1.64 4.31
C TYR A 35 -12.93 0.61 5.25
N CYS A 36 -11.62 0.49 5.23
CA CYS A 36 -10.91 -0.43 6.08
C CYS A 36 -9.67 0.21 6.72
N LYS A 37 -9.58 0.13 8.05
CA LYS A 37 -8.37 0.45 8.80
C LYS A 37 -7.99 -0.76 9.64
N ILE A 38 -6.74 -1.20 9.53
CA ILE A 38 -6.23 -2.35 10.26
C ILE A 38 -4.93 -1.94 10.92
N ALA A 39 -4.93 -1.90 12.24
CA ALA A 39 -3.71 -1.86 13.03
C ALA A 39 -3.30 -3.28 13.40
N TYR A 40 -2.02 -3.59 13.43
CA TYR A 40 -1.52 -4.87 13.93
C TYR A 40 -0.04 -4.78 14.27
N GLU A 41 0.37 -5.51 15.29
CA GLU A 41 1.78 -5.74 15.59
C GLU A 41 2.24 -7.02 14.87
N SER A 42 3.30 -6.92 14.08
CA SER A 42 3.91 -8.07 13.41
C SER A 42 5.39 -8.13 13.74
N GLN A 43 5.86 -9.26 14.26
CA GLN A 43 7.30 -9.53 14.29
C GLN A 43 7.86 -9.60 12.87
N ALA A 44 9.10 -9.11 12.73
CA ALA A 44 9.77 -8.79 11.47
C ALA A 44 9.94 -9.95 10.48
N SER A 45 9.78 -11.20 10.94
CA SER A 45 10.45 -12.34 10.33
C SER A 45 9.56 -13.48 9.85
N GLN A 46 8.25 -13.49 10.16
CA GLN A 46 7.42 -14.68 9.88
C GLN A 46 6.06 -14.43 9.22
N ASN A 47 5.51 -13.21 9.27
CA ASN A 47 4.21 -12.94 8.69
C ASN A 47 4.36 -12.44 7.25
N MET A 48 4.65 -13.37 6.33
CA MET A 48 4.49 -13.14 4.90
C MET A 48 3.02 -12.83 4.65
N PHE A 49 2.68 -11.56 4.44
CA PHE A 49 1.39 -11.18 3.86
C PHE A 49 1.22 -12.03 2.61
N PRO A 50 0.15 -12.83 2.45
CA PRO A 50 0.03 -13.67 1.28
C PRO A 50 -0.05 -12.75 0.08
N CYS A 51 0.94 -12.85 -0.80
CA CYS A 51 0.95 -12.31 -2.15
C CYS A 51 -0.16 -12.88 -3.06
N TYR A 52 -1.15 -13.52 -2.45
CA TYR A 52 -2.33 -14.13 -3.03
C TYR A 52 -3.56 -13.52 -2.36
N LEU A 53 -3.64 -12.18 -2.29
CA LEU A 53 -4.95 -11.56 -2.31
C LEU A 53 -5.55 -12.00 -3.64
N THR A 54 -6.44 -12.97 -3.56
CA THR A 54 -6.98 -13.69 -4.70
C THR A 54 -7.50 -12.68 -5.73
N LYS A 55 -7.19 -12.93 -7.01
CA LYS A 55 -7.66 -12.21 -8.21
C LYS A 55 -9.19 -12.11 -8.36
N HIS A 56 -9.95 -12.32 -7.29
CA HIS A 56 -11.35 -12.72 -7.37
C HIS A 56 -12.37 -11.60 -7.34
N ASP A 57 -11.98 -10.32 -7.28
CA ASP A 57 -12.99 -9.27 -7.37
C ASP A 57 -12.45 -8.03 -8.09
N ASP A 58 -12.57 -8.04 -9.44
CA ASP A 58 -12.65 -6.82 -10.26
C ASP A 58 -13.78 -5.86 -9.78
N CYS A 59 -14.59 -6.31 -8.83
CA CYS A 59 -15.72 -5.62 -8.23
C CYS A 59 -15.51 -5.16 -6.78
N SER A 60 -14.32 -5.27 -6.19
CA SER A 60 -14.08 -4.82 -4.80
C SER A 60 -14.53 -3.35 -4.64
N PRO A 61 -15.52 -3.03 -3.78
CA PRO A 61 -15.99 -1.67 -3.58
C PRO A 61 -15.08 -0.87 -2.63
N MET A 62 -13.92 -1.40 -2.24
CA MET A 62 -13.00 -0.75 -1.33
C MET A 62 -12.52 0.58 -1.90
N GLU A 63 -12.83 1.67 -1.20
CA GLU A 63 -12.49 3.05 -1.53
C GLU A 63 -11.37 3.57 -0.60
N TYR A 64 -11.28 3.09 0.63
CA TYR A 64 -10.28 3.52 1.62
C TYR A 64 -9.62 2.33 2.30
N LEU A 65 -8.29 2.31 2.32
CA LEU A 65 -7.52 1.28 3.00
C LEU A 65 -6.34 1.89 3.77
N SER A 66 -6.24 1.54 5.05
CA SER A 66 -5.10 1.91 5.90
C SER A 66 -4.56 0.71 6.66
N PHE A 67 -3.25 0.48 6.54
CA PHE A 67 -2.49 -0.48 7.32
C PHE A 67 -1.60 0.25 8.31
N ASN A 68 -1.86 0.05 9.59
CA ASN A 68 -1.02 0.48 10.69
C ASN A 68 -0.26 -0.74 11.25
N GLY A 69 0.74 -1.17 10.49
CA GLY A 69 1.58 -2.33 10.78
C GLY A 69 2.61 -2.52 9.67
N ARG A 70 3.50 -3.51 9.81
CA ARG A 70 4.50 -3.84 8.79
C ARG A 70 3.82 -4.52 7.59
N PHE A 71 3.96 -3.95 6.41
CA PHE A 71 3.38 -4.41 5.16
C PHE A 71 4.51 -4.68 4.14
N PRO A 72 4.59 -5.88 3.54
CA PRO A 72 5.63 -6.19 2.56
C PRO A 72 5.48 -5.39 1.26
N PHE A 73 6.57 -4.77 0.82
CA PHE A 73 6.63 -3.99 -0.41
C PHE A 73 6.22 -4.81 -1.64
N GLU A 74 6.64 -6.07 -1.69
CA GLU A 74 6.40 -7.01 -2.78
C GLU A 74 4.91 -7.34 -2.93
N SER A 75 4.13 -7.24 -1.83
CA SER A 75 2.69 -7.45 -1.85
C SER A 75 1.89 -6.23 -2.34
N LEU A 76 2.52 -5.04 -2.43
CA LEU A 76 1.85 -3.80 -2.80
C LEU A 76 1.27 -3.87 -4.22
N ASN A 77 2.01 -4.47 -5.14
CA ASN A 77 1.60 -4.61 -6.54
C ASN A 77 0.27 -5.40 -6.67
N ASN A 78 0.17 -6.52 -5.94
CA ASN A 78 -1.04 -7.35 -5.91
C ASN A 78 -2.20 -6.64 -5.22
N LEU A 79 -1.94 -5.96 -4.11
CA LEU A 79 -2.95 -5.20 -3.37
C LEU A 79 -3.61 -4.15 -4.26
N LEU A 80 -2.79 -3.37 -4.97
CA LEU A 80 -3.23 -2.31 -5.85
C LEU A 80 -4.00 -2.87 -7.05
N SER A 81 -3.46 -3.91 -7.69
CA SER A 81 -4.09 -4.54 -8.86
C SER A 81 -5.49 -5.11 -8.56
N CYS A 82 -5.75 -5.57 -7.33
CA CYS A 82 -7.05 -6.13 -6.94
C CYS A 82 -8.04 -5.06 -6.44
N ARG A 83 -7.69 -3.77 -6.46
CA ARG A 83 -8.53 -2.70 -5.89
C ARG A 83 -8.65 -1.50 -6.83
N PRO A 84 -9.24 -1.68 -8.03
CA PRO A 84 -9.35 -0.61 -9.02
C PRO A 84 -10.16 0.60 -8.54
N ARG A 85 -11.02 0.44 -7.52
CA ARG A 85 -11.86 1.50 -6.93
C ARG A 85 -11.23 2.20 -5.72
N LEU A 86 -9.99 1.88 -5.36
CA LEU A 86 -9.34 2.49 -4.21
C LEU A 86 -9.12 3.98 -4.45
N HIS A 87 -9.62 4.83 -3.56
CA HIS A 87 -9.40 6.28 -3.55
C HIS A 87 -8.26 6.69 -2.63
N HIS A 88 -8.12 6.00 -1.49
CA HIS A 88 -7.13 6.31 -0.49
C HIS A 88 -6.38 5.05 -0.04
N LEU A 89 -5.05 5.12 -0.10
CA LEU A 89 -4.14 4.15 0.52
C LEU A 89 -3.29 4.81 1.61
N SER A 90 -3.15 4.15 2.76
CA SER A 90 -2.21 4.52 3.80
C SER A 90 -1.48 3.28 4.32
N ILE A 91 -0.14 3.31 4.37
CA ILE A 91 0.68 2.22 4.92
C ILE A 91 1.73 2.82 5.86
N ASN A 92 1.69 2.46 7.13
CA ASN A 92 2.58 3.01 8.16
C ASN A 92 3.97 2.36 8.22
N SER A 93 4.17 1.18 7.66
CA SER A 93 5.52 0.62 7.54
C SER A 93 5.56 -0.32 6.35
N LEU A 94 5.99 0.21 5.21
CA LEU A 94 6.21 -0.52 3.98
C LEU A 94 7.64 -1.07 4.03
N VAL A 95 7.80 -2.38 4.18
CA VAL A 95 9.09 -3.02 4.44
C VAL A 95 9.48 -3.94 3.29
N LYS A 96 10.76 -3.99 2.96
CA LYS A 96 11.28 -4.97 1.99
C LYS A 96 11.20 -6.40 2.54
N CYS A 97 10.58 -7.32 1.81
CA CYS A 97 10.66 -8.75 2.09
C CYS A 97 11.96 -9.31 1.50
N VAL A 98 12.73 -10.06 2.30
CA VAL A 98 14.03 -10.61 1.88
C VAL A 98 13.89 -11.73 0.84
N ARG A 99 12.70 -12.34 0.72
CA ARG A 99 12.52 -13.61 0.00
C ARG A 99 11.70 -13.52 -1.29
N GLU A 100 11.20 -12.35 -1.66
CA GLU A 100 10.28 -12.22 -2.80
C GLU A 100 10.75 -11.15 -3.78
N GLU A 101 10.59 -11.46 -5.06
CA GLU A 101 10.76 -10.48 -6.13
C GLU A 101 9.40 -9.85 -6.46
N LEU A 102 9.43 -8.60 -6.91
CA LEU A 102 8.25 -7.94 -7.47
C LEU A 102 7.72 -8.78 -8.62
N ARG A 103 6.50 -9.29 -8.50
CA ARG A 103 5.82 -9.96 -9.61
C ARG A 103 5.41 -8.91 -10.63
N ASP A 104 5.68 -9.16 -11.90
CA ASP A 104 5.11 -8.40 -13.01
C ASP A 104 3.62 -8.71 -13.08
N VAL A 105 2.80 -7.76 -12.61
CA VAL A 105 1.35 -7.80 -12.77
C VAL A 105 1.00 -6.91 -13.96
N SER A 106 0.03 -7.33 -14.76
CA SER A 106 -0.49 -6.49 -15.84
C SER A 106 -0.94 -5.15 -15.25
N PRO A 107 -0.46 -4.02 -15.78
CA PRO A 107 -0.78 -2.72 -15.23
C PRO A 107 -2.29 -2.50 -15.32
N ILE A 108 -2.92 -2.26 -14.17
CA ILE A 108 -4.32 -1.81 -14.08
C ILE A 108 -4.28 -0.33 -13.73
N GLU A 109 -5.02 0.47 -14.49
CA GLU A 109 -5.13 1.89 -14.24
C GLU A 109 -6.00 2.16 -13.00
N LEU A 110 -5.41 2.69 -11.93
CA LEU A 110 -6.10 3.06 -10.70
C LEU A 110 -6.68 4.47 -10.79
N LYS A 111 -7.68 4.64 -11.66
CA LYS A 111 -8.32 5.94 -11.99
C LYS A 111 -8.80 6.73 -10.78
N TYR A 112 -9.18 6.02 -9.72
CA TYR A 112 -9.76 6.61 -8.52
C TYR A 112 -8.74 6.88 -7.42
N LEU A 113 -7.52 6.34 -7.49
CA LEU A 113 -6.53 6.48 -6.42
C LEU A 113 -5.98 7.91 -6.38
N LYS A 114 -6.47 8.70 -5.42
CA LYS A 114 -6.15 10.12 -5.28
C LYS A 114 -5.17 10.40 -4.16
N CYS A 115 -5.29 9.70 -3.04
CA CYS A 115 -4.51 9.98 -1.84
C CYS A 115 -3.66 8.77 -1.44
N VAL A 116 -2.33 8.94 -1.42
CA VAL A 116 -1.40 7.90 -1.01
C VAL A 116 -0.48 8.42 0.08
N SER A 117 -0.43 7.71 1.20
CA SER A 117 0.50 7.98 2.30
C SER A 117 1.30 6.73 2.62
N LEU A 118 2.62 6.77 2.45
CA LEU A 118 3.50 5.62 2.65
C LEU A 118 4.66 5.99 3.56
N ASN A 119 4.90 5.18 4.57
CA ASN A 119 6.12 5.23 5.36
C ASN A 119 7.00 4.04 4.96
N ILE A 120 8.14 4.34 4.35
CA ILE A 120 8.97 3.44 3.55
C ILE A 120 10.22 3.06 4.32
N ASP A 121 10.44 1.76 4.47
CA ASP A 121 11.53 1.16 5.22
C ASP A 121 12.37 0.22 4.36
N CYS A 122 13.64 0.58 4.17
CA CYS A 122 14.65 -0.26 3.52
C CYS A 122 14.29 -0.64 2.07
N ILE A 123 13.60 0.25 1.36
CA ILE A 123 13.23 0.07 -0.06
C ILE A 123 13.98 1.08 -0.89
N GLN A 124 14.79 0.56 -1.82
CA GLN A 124 15.55 1.37 -2.76
C GLN A 124 14.64 2.19 -3.66
N PHE A 125 15.05 3.43 -3.97
CA PHE A 125 14.25 4.36 -4.76
C PHE A 125 13.86 3.78 -6.12
N ASP A 126 14.79 3.17 -6.84
CA ASP A 126 14.54 2.65 -8.19
C ASP A 126 13.50 1.51 -8.20
N LYS A 127 13.34 0.78 -7.09
CA LYS A 127 12.27 -0.21 -6.93
C LYS A 127 10.93 0.45 -6.69
N PHE A 128 10.92 1.47 -5.83
CA PHE A 128 9.72 2.23 -5.52
C PHE A 128 9.22 3.03 -6.73
N GLU A 129 10.15 3.60 -7.51
CA GLU A 129 9.88 4.33 -8.75
C GLU A 129 9.05 3.49 -9.74
N LYS A 130 9.31 2.18 -9.84
CA LYS A 130 8.51 1.29 -10.69
C LYS A 130 7.04 1.27 -10.27
N ILE A 131 6.75 1.17 -8.98
CA ILE A 131 5.37 1.20 -8.47
C ILE A 131 4.70 2.54 -8.78
N LEU A 132 5.42 3.65 -8.61
CA LEU A 132 4.92 4.99 -8.91
C LEU A 132 4.52 5.10 -10.39
N LYS A 133 5.41 4.68 -11.30
CA LYS A 133 5.17 4.70 -12.75
C LYS A 133 3.99 3.81 -13.16
N THR A 134 3.79 2.68 -12.48
CA THR A 134 2.74 1.73 -12.83
C THR A 134 1.35 2.15 -12.32
N PHE A 135 1.25 2.68 -11.10
CA PHE A 135 -0.05 2.81 -10.43
C PHE A 135 -0.46 4.24 -10.11
N PHE A 136 0.49 5.18 -10.00
CA PHE A 136 0.21 6.47 -9.34
C PHE A 136 -0.12 7.59 -10.34
N HIS A 137 -0.49 7.23 -11.57
CA HIS A 137 -0.84 8.21 -12.59
C HIS A 137 -1.94 9.18 -12.15
N SER A 138 -2.98 8.68 -11.50
CA SER A 138 -4.15 9.48 -11.05
C SER A 138 -3.99 10.09 -9.65
N VAL A 139 -2.84 9.87 -9.00
CA VAL A 139 -2.59 10.34 -7.63
C VAL A 139 -2.45 11.85 -7.61
N GLU A 140 -3.13 12.43 -6.63
CA GLU A 140 -3.30 13.86 -6.43
C GLU A 140 -2.51 14.34 -5.20
N ILE A 141 -2.45 13.50 -4.18
CA ILE A 141 -1.72 13.72 -2.92
C ILE A 141 -0.80 12.52 -2.67
N LEU A 142 0.50 12.78 -2.60
CA LEU A 142 1.52 11.78 -2.27
C LEU A 142 2.32 12.24 -1.05
N ASN A 143 2.16 11.51 0.05
CA ASN A 143 2.92 11.72 1.28
C ASN A 143 3.85 10.53 1.50
N ILE A 144 5.14 10.82 1.62
CA ILE A 144 6.17 9.81 1.86
C ILE A 144 6.89 10.13 3.16
N THR A 145 7.10 9.12 3.99
CA THR A 145 8.05 9.15 5.10
C THR A 145 9.11 8.09 4.85
N THR A 146 10.39 8.38 5.09
CA THR A 146 11.47 7.40 4.90
C THR A 146 12.65 7.67 5.83
N CYS A 147 13.41 6.62 6.18
CA CYS A 147 14.71 6.77 6.84
C CYS A 147 15.89 6.84 5.85
N TYR A 148 15.66 6.62 4.55
CA TYR A 148 16.70 6.62 3.51
C TYR A 148 16.85 7.99 2.84
N ARG A 149 17.41 8.95 3.57
CA ARG A 149 17.55 10.33 3.07
C ARG A 149 18.37 10.40 1.78
N GLU A 150 19.49 9.70 1.69
CA GLU A 150 20.40 9.80 0.55
C GLU A 150 19.72 9.43 -0.79
N GLU A 151 19.00 8.31 -0.83
CA GLU A 151 18.33 7.87 -2.05
C GLU A 151 17.12 8.73 -2.42
N TYR A 152 16.32 9.14 -1.41
CA TYR A 152 15.05 9.83 -1.64
C TYR A 152 15.18 11.37 -1.70
N SER A 153 16.35 11.94 -1.40
CA SER A 153 16.59 13.39 -1.46
C SER A 153 16.98 13.90 -2.85
N ASN A 154 17.10 13.02 -3.85
CA ASN A 154 17.45 13.43 -5.21
C ASN A 154 16.27 14.15 -5.89
N ALA A 155 16.27 15.49 -5.80
CA ALA A 155 15.23 16.34 -6.37
C ALA A 155 15.09 16.19 -7.89
N LYS A 156 16.18 15.89 -8.61
CA LYS A 156 16.14 15.71 -10.07
C LYS A 156 15.34 14.46 -10.43
N LYS A 157 15.60 13.32 -9.76
CA LYS A 157 14.84 12.07 -9.95
C LYS A 157 13.35 12.28 -9.67
N TRP A 158 13.02 12.93 -8.56
CA TRP A 158 11.64 13.25 -8.22
C TRP A 158 10.96 14.14 -9.26
N LYS A 159 11.63 15.20 -9.69
CA LYS A 159 11.09 16.12 -10.70
C LYS A 159 10.77 15.39 -12.00
N GLU A 160 11.71 14.59 -12.52
CA GLU A 160 11.49 13.81 -13.74
C GLU A 160 10.31 12.84 -13.57
N LEU A 161 10.29 12.09 -12.46
CA LEU A 161 9.22 11.15 -12.18
C LEU A 161 7.83 11.81 -12.13
N ILE A 162 7.71 12.92 -11.40
CA ILE A 162 6.43 13.62 -11.24
C ILE A 162 5.96 14.19 -12.58
N LEU A 163 6.84 14.89 -13.31
CA LEU A 163 6.49 15.53 -14.58
C LEU A 163 6.01 14.53 -15.64
N PHE A 164 6.58 13.33 -15.69
CA PHE A 164 6.26 12.35 -16.73
C PHE A 164 5.18 11.35 -16.32
N HIS A 165 5.05 11.03 -15.03
CA HIS A 165 4.23 9.91 -14.59
C HIS A 165 3.09 10.28 -13.64
N MET A 166 3.08 11.48 -13.05
CA MET A 166 2.08 11.89 -12.06
C MET A 166 1.48 13.25 -12.40
N PRO A 167 0.80 13.40 -13.55
CA PRO A 167 0.36 14.72 -14.05
C PRO A 167 -0.74 15.38 -13.20
N TYR A 168 -1.41 14.62 -12.33
CA TYR A 168 -2.46 15.13 -11.45
C TYR A 168 -1.97 15.45 -10.02
N LEU A 169 -0.67 15.22 -9.74
CA LEU A 169 -0.10 15.45 -8.42
C LEU A 169 -0.06 16.95 -8.10
N HIS A 170 -0.73 17.36 -7.03
CA HIS A 170 -0.78 18.75 -6.58
C HIS A 170 -0.21 18.94 -5.17
N ILE A 171 -0.23 17.90 -4.33
CA ILE A 171 0.46 17.90 -3.03
C ILE A 171 1.48 16.77 -3.02
N PHE A 172 2.74 17.12 -2.75
CA PHE A 172 3.84 16.18 -2.62
C PHE A 172 4.66 16.54 -1.40
N ASP A 173 4.60 15.67 -0.39
CA ASP A 173 5.36 15.83 0.85
C ASP A 173 6.30 14.64 1.06
N ILE A 174 7.55 14.95 1.38
CA ILE A 174 8.54 13.96 1.79
C ILE A 174 9.10 14.32 3.17
N ASN A 175 8.93 13.39 4.11
CA ASN A 175 9.40 13.50 5.48
C ASN A 175 10.53 12.50 5.71
N TYR A 176 11.52 12.92 6.48
CA TYR A 176 12.62 12.06 6.91
C TYR A 176 12.48 11.79 8.38
N ARG A 177 12.54 10.52 8.78
CA ARG A 177 12.60 10.14 10.18
C ARG A 177 14.01 9.69 10.53
N ASP A 178 14.43 10.00 11.74
CA ASP A 178 15.70 9.54 12.26
C ASP A 178 15.69 8.01 12.37
N SER A 179 16.77 7.37 11.92
CA SER A 179 16.99 5.95 12.13
C SER A 179 17.24 5.70 13.62
N ILE A 180 16.34 4.95 14.26
CA ILE A 180 16.52 4.43 15.63
C ILE A 180 17.48 3.25 15.59
#